data_AF-A0A4U5MPR7-F1
#
_entry.id   AF-A0A4U5MPR7-F1
#
_cell.length_a   1.000
_cell.length_b   1.000
_cell.length_c   1.000
_cell.angle_alpha   90.00
_cell.angle_beta   90.00
_cell.angle_gamma   90.00
#
_symmetry.space_group_name_H-M   'P 1'
#
loop_
_entity.id
_entity.type
_entity.pdbx_description
1 polymer ?
#
loop_
_entity_poly.entity_id
_entity_poly.type
_entity_poly.pdbx_seq_one_letter_code
_entity_poly.pdbx_strand_id
1 'polypeptide(L)'
;MKMMNRRRMFTRTKRIAIEKDYDIDLLLSIDHAEGLDNPSTYPSVTTRDYRVVFWVHPDDKLATSRDVGSPDPVWNQKCRMKLDNSRDCRFLYVEVLRYGSSSESNPGTSNGISLVGRAQIPLPNLSSKTDGRYGLVRPKEDGYKAEGHIILSMKLVKIDIM
;
A
#
# COMPACT_ATOMS: atom_id res chain seq x y z
N MET A 1 -14.98 55.41 -54.26
CA MET A 1 -13.97 54.51 -53.66
C MET A 1 -14.14 54.54 -52.14
N LYS A 2 -14.67 53.49 -51.52
CA LYS A 2 -14.60 53.30 -50.05
C LYS A 2 -14.68 51.79 -49.76
N MET A 3 -13.59 51.27 -49.19
CA MET A 3 -13.29 49.85 -49.02
C MET A 3 -14.24 49.15 -48.04
N MET A 4 -14.61 47.92 -48.39
CA MET A 4 -15.24 46.94 -47.50
C MET A 4 -14.20 46.36 -46.52
N ASN A 5 -14.45 46.47 -45.22
CA ASN A 5 -13.65 45.81 -44.19
C ASN A 5 -14.20 44.39 -43.92
N ARG A 6 -13.53 43.36 -44.47
CA ARG A 6 -13.77 41.96 -44.10
C ARG A 6 -13.05 41.63 -42.80
N ARG A 7 -13.79 41.56 -41.69
CA ARG A 7 -13.27 40.97 -40.44
C ARG A 7 -13.19 39.45 -40.62
N ARG A 8 -11.97 38.89 -40.69
CA ARG A 8 -11.74 37.45 -40.62
C ARG A 8 -12.06 36.97 -39.21
N MET A 9 -13.11 36.17 -39.08
CA MET A 9 -13.46 35.46 -37.87
C MET A 9 -12.46 34.32 -37.69
N PHE A 10 -11.52 34.45 -36.75
CA PHE A 10 -10.68 33.34 -36.32
C PHE A 10 -11.57 32.36 -35.55
N THR A 11 -11.96 31.26 -36.19
CA THR A 11 -12.55 30.12 -35.51
C THR A 11 -11.47 29.48 -34.64
N ARG A 12 -11.54 29.74 -33.33
CA ARG A 12 -10.73 29.07 -32.32
C ARG A 12 -11.17 27.61 -32.27
N THR A 13 -10.50 26.75 -33.03
CA THR A 13 -10.66 25.30 -32.93
C THR A 13 -10.30 24.87 -31.51
N LYS A 14 -11.32 24.70 -30.66
CA LYS A 14 -11.15 24.03 -29.36
C LYS A 14 -10.68 22.61 -29.68
N ARG A 15 -9.43 22.31 -29.37
CA ARG A 15 -8.93 20.94 -29.34
C ARG A 15 -9.70 20.25 -28.22
N ILE A 16 -10.71 19.48 -28.58
CA ILE A 16 -11.34 18.52 -27.67
C ILE A 16 -10.27 17.47 -27.46
N ALA A 17 -9.69 17.43 -26.25
CA ALA A 17 -8.86 16.30 -25.86
C ALA A 17 -9.79 15.08 -25.87
N ILE A 18 -9.53 14.15 -26.79
CA ILE A 18 -10.12 12.82 -26.70
C ILE A 18 -9.44 12.21 -25.48
N GLU A 19 -10.10 12.23 -24.33
CA GLU A 19 -9.68 11.42 -23.19
C GLU A 19 -9.77 9.97 -23.66
N LYS A 20 -8.61 9.36 -23.88
CA LYS A 20 -8.56 7.90 -24.01
C LYS A 20 -8.99 7.33 -22.67
N ASP A 21 -9.86 6.34 -22.68
CA ASP A 21 -10.14 5.57 -21.48
C ASP A 21 -8.87 4.79 -21.09
N TYR A 22 -8.41 4.98 -19.87
CA TYR A 22 -7.28 4.27 -19.29
C TYR A 22 -7.66 3.73 -17.91
N ASP A 23 -7.22 2.51 -17.63
CA ASP A 23 -7.24 1.95 -16.30
C ASP A 23 -5.99 2.41 -15.53
N ILE A 24 -6.06 2.35 -14.20
CA ILE A 24 -4.92 2.68 -13.33
C ILE A 24 -4.56 1.43 -12.53
N ASP A 25 -3.29 1.07 -12.58
CA ASP A 25 -2.74 0.00 -11.76
C ASP A 25 -1.73 0.54 -10.75
N LEU A 26 -1.72 -0.06 -9.56
CA LEU A 26 -0.70 0.12 -8.54
C LEU A 26 0.37 -0.97 -8.68
N LEU A 27 1.62 -0.54 -8.89
CA LEU A 27 2.80 -1.38 -8.77
C LEU A 27 3.39 -1.18 -7.37
N LEU A 28 3.48 -2.26 -6.60
CA LEU A 28 3.97 -2.28 -5.22
C LEU A 28 5.20 -3.18 -5.11
N SER A 29 6.22 -2.72 -4.39
CA SER A 29 7.37 -3.54 -3.92
C SER A 29 7.42 -3.45 -2.41
N ILE A 30 7.27 -4.58 -1.73
CA ILE A 30 7.45 -4.71 -0.28
C ILE A 30 8.83 -5.32 -0.07
N ASP A 31 9.74 -4.53 0.48
CA ASP A 31 11.16 -4.91 0.52
C ASP A 31 11.44 -5.67 1.83
N HIS A 32 11.37 -4.97 2.97
CA HIS A 32 11.60 -5.54 4.31
C HIS A 32 10.86 -4.75 5.39
N ALA A 33 10.89 -5.25 6.62
CA ALA A 33 10.49 -4.51 7.80
C ALA A 33 11.65 -4.45 8.80
N GLU A 34 11.56 -3.50 9.73
CA GLU A 34 12.58 -3.27 10.75
C GLU A 34 11.97 -3.14 12.13
N GLY A 35 12.63 -3.71 13.14
CA GLY A 35 12.29 -3.50 14.54
C GLY A 35 10.95 -4.10 14.96
N LEU A 36 10.48 -5.14 14.25
CA LEU A 36 9.25 -5.85 14.59
C LEU A 36 9.45 -6.68 15.86
N ASP A 37 8.42 -6.69 16.73
CA ASP A 37 8.40 -7.44 17.99
C ASP A 37 9.74 -7.42 18.73
N ASN A 38 10.25 -6.21 18.99
CA ASN A 38 11.54 -5.99 19.65
C ASN A 38 11.74 -6.97 20.83
N PRO A 39 12.82 -7.80 20.81
CA PRO A 39 13.02 -8.85 21.80
C PRO A 39 13.04 -8.36 23.26
N SER A 40 13.54 -7.14 23.51
CA SER A 40 13.54 -6.56 24.86
C SER A 40 12.14 -6.20 25.34
N THR A 41 11.24 -5.90 24.41
CA THR A 41 9.84 -5.53 24.69
C THR A 41 8.92 -6.76 24.72
N TYR A 42 9.22 -7.74 23.87
CA TYR A 42 8.42 -8.94 23.64
C TYR A 42 9.28 -10.21 23.79
N PRO A 43 9.83 -10.47 24.98
CA PRO A 43 10.71 -11.63 25.20
C PRO A 43 9.98 -12.97 25.12
N SER A 44 8.66 -12.97 25.31
CA SER A 44 7.81 -14.17 25.20
C SER A 44 7.49 -14.58 23.75
N VAL A 45 7.84 -13.73 22.78
CA VAL A 45 7.63 -14.02 21.36
C VAL A 45 8.77 -14.90 20.87
N THR A 46 8.45 -16.16 20.65
CA THR A 46 9.42 -17.21 20.29
C THR A 46 9.35 -17.55 18.81
N THR A 47 8.16 -17.45 18.22
CA THR A 47 7.96 -17.69 16.79
C THR A 47 7.84 -16.35 16.06
N ARG A 48 8.77 -16.06 15.15
CA ARG A 48 8.84 -14.81 14.39
C ARG A 48 8.73 -15.06 12.90
N ASP A 49 7.65 -15.73 12.53
CA ASP A 49 7.23 -15.97 11.14
C ASP A 49 6.22 -14.88 10.75
N TYR A 50 6.60 -14.03 9.81
CA TYR A 50 5.85 -12.83 9.44
C TYR A 50 5.32 -12.86 8.01
N ARG A 51 4.15 -12.26 7.84
CA ARG A 51 3.52 -12.01 6.54
C ARG A 51 2.97 -10.59 6.50
N VAL A 52 3.08 -9.95 5.36
CA VAL A 52 2.40 -8.68 5.11
C VAL A 52 1.10 -8.95 4.36
N VAL A 53 0.00 -8.44 4.88
CA VAL A 53 -1.30 -8.37 4.20
C VAL A 53 -1.53 -6.92 3.82
N PHE A 54 -1.93 -6.67 2.58
CA PHE A 54 -2.08 -5.30 2.08
C PHE A 54 -3.25 -5.20 1.11
N TRP A 55 -3.87 -4.02 1.06
CA TRP A 55 -4.99 -3.73 0.19
C TRP A 55 -5.18 -2.24 -0.04
N VAL A 56 -5.85 -1.89 -1.12
CA VAL A 56 -6.39 -0.54 -1.34
C VAL A 56 -7.89 -0.50 -1.05
N HIS A 57 -8.60 -1.58 -1.40
CA HIS A 57 -9.99 -1.82 -1.03
C HIS A 57 -10.09 -3.12 -0.20
N PRO A 58 -10.91 -3.19 0.87
CA PRO A 58 -10.96 -4.35 1.77
C PRO A 58 -11.29 -5.70 1.13
N ASP A 59 -11.94 -5.69 -0.04
CA ASP A 59 -12.29 -6.90 -0.79
C ASP A 59 -11.11 -7.47 -1.59
N ASP A 60 -10.09 -6.66 -1.84
CA ASP A 60 -8.97 -6.97 -2.75
C ASP A 60 -7.66 -7.18 -1.97
N LYS A 61 -7.75 -7.97 -0.88
CA LYS A 61 -6.59 -8.27 -0.02
C LYS A 61 -5.61 -9.19 -0.72
N LEU A 62 -4.35 -8.77 -0.73
CA LEU A 62 -3.22 -9.58 -1.14
C LEU A 62 -2.29 -9.81 0.05
N ALA A 63 -1.43 -10.82 -0.07
CA ALA A 63 -0.47 -11.15 0.96
C ALA A 63 0.87 -11.56 0.39
N THR A 64 1.93 -11.35 1.18
CA THR A 64 3.25 -11.86 0.86
C THR A 64 3.37 -13.36 1.17
N SER A 65 4.44 -13.98 0.66
CA SER A 65 4.96 -15.19 1.31
C SER A 65 5.30 -14.89 2.77
N ARG A 66 5.36 -15.97 3.54
CA ARG A 66 5.86 -15.92 4.91
C ARG A 66 7.39 -15.79 4.88
N ASP A 67 7.93 -15.02 5.80
CA ASP A 67 9.37 -14.88 5.99
C ASP A 67 9.72 -14.92 7.48
N VAL A 68 10.81 -15.61 7.79
CA VAL A 68 11.33 -15.70 9.15
C VAL A 68 12.49 -14.72 9.27
N GLY A 69 12.32 -13.69 10.09
CA GLY A 69 13.35 -12.70 10.32
C GLY A 69 13.09 -11.98 11.62
N SER A 70 14.13 -11.77 12.43
CA SER A 70 13.97 -11.22 13.77
C SER A 70 15.09 -10.22 14.07
N PRO A 71 14.80 -8.92 14.23
CA PRO A 71 13.50 -8.23 14.12
C PRO A 71 13.15 -7.75 12.70
N ASP A 72 13.94 -8.15 11.70
CA ASP A 72 13.99 -7.50 10.39
C ASP A 72 13.74 -8.50 9.23
N PRO A 73 12.50 -8.97 9.01
CA PRO A 73 12.17 -9.90 7.92
C PRO A 73 12.24 -9.24 6.54
N VAL A 74 12.54 -10.04 5.52
CA VAL A 74 12.79 -9.57 4.14
C VAL A 74 11.92 -10.34 3.16
N TRP A 75 11.03 -9.64 2.45
CA TRP A 75 10.12 -10.27 1.47
C TRP A 75 10.57 -10.07 0.02
N ASN A 76 11.10 -8.89 -0.32
CA ASN A 76 11.44 -8.49 -1.70
C ASN A 76 10.34 -8.82 -2.73
N GLN A 77 9.07 -8.67 -2.33
CA GLN A 77 7.92 -9.09 -3.12
C GLN A 77 7.38 -7.93 -3.96
N LYS A 78 7.20 -8.17 -5.25
CA LYS A 78 6.56 -7.24 -6.18
C LYS A 78 5.15 -7.71 -6.51
N CYS A 79 4.20 -6.78 -6.47
CA CYS A 79 2.81 -7.03 -6.81
C CYS A 79 2.25 -5.93 -7.71
N ARG A 80 1.25 -6.30 -8.50
CA ARG A 80 0.47 -5.40 -9.35
C ARG A 80 -0.99 -5.53 -8.96
N MET A 81 -1.64 -4.42 -8.63
CA MET A 81 -3.04 -4.35 -8.24
C MET A 81 -3.78 -3.45 -9.23
N LYS A 82 -4.91 -3.92 -9.74
CA LYS A 82 -5.81 -3.05 -10.51
C LYS A 82 -6.55 -2.13 -9.56
N LEU A 83 -6.62 -0.85 -9.87
CA LEU A 83 -7.43 0.10 -9.11
C LEU A 83 -8.77 0.27 -9.82
N ASP A 84 -9.84 0.07 -9.07
CA ASP A 84 -11.18 0.35 -9.54
C ASP A 84 -11.44 1.85 -9.41
N ASN A 85 -11.51 2.54 -10.55
CA ASN A 85 -11.77 3.98 -10.63
C ASN A 85 -13.13 4.38 -10.03
N SER A 86 -14.06 3.43 -9.82
CA SER A 86 -15.33 3.69 -9.15
C SER A 86 -15.24 3.70 -7.62
N ARG A 87 -14.11 3.27 -7.04
CA ARG A 87 -13.90 3.14 -5.59
C ARG A 87 -12.96 4.23 -5.06
N ASP A 88 -13.10 4.54 -3.77
CA ASP A 88 -12.19 5.45 -3.06
C ASP A 88 -10.84 4.78 -2.78
N CYS A 89 -9.93 4.85 -3.76
CA CYS A 89 -8.60 4.27 -3.71
C CYS A 89 -7.54 5.33 -3.30
N ARG A 90 -7.61 5.88 -2.08
CA ARG A 90 -6.66 6.91 -1.61
C ARG A 90 -5.46 6.39 -0.84
N PHE A 91 -5.59 5.24 -0.19
CA PHE A 91 -4.58 4.72 0.72
C PHE A 91 -4.29 3.25 0.43
N LEU A 92 -3.02 2.88 0.55
CA LEU A 92 -2.60 1.52 0.77
C LEU A 92 -2.66 1.23 2.27
N TYR A 93 -3.44 0.23 2.64
CA TYR A 93 -3.47 -0.32 3.98
C TYR A 93 -2.51 -1.51 4.03
N VAL A 94 -1.70 -1.55 5.09
CA VAL A 94 -0.70 -2.59 5.31
C VAL A 94 -0.84 -3.10 6.73
N GLU A 95 -0.89 -4.42 6.88
CA GLU A 95 -0.84 -5.12 8.16
C GLU A 95 0.28 -6.14 8.14
N VAL A 96 1.13 -6.12 9.16
CA VAL A 96 2.12 -7.16 9.40
C VAL A 96 1.54 -8.13 10.42
N LEU A 97 1.42 -9.38 10.03
CA LEU A 97 0.91 -10.47 10.85
C LEU A 97 2.04 -11.39 11.25
N ARG A 98 2.01 -11.87 12.49
CA ARG A 98 2.87 -12.93 12.99
C ARG A 98 2.08 -14.22 13.11
N TYR A 99 2.68 -15.31 12.67
CA TYR A 99 2.17 -16.67 12.86
C TYR A 99 2.96 -17.30 14.01
N GLY A 100 2.26 -17.65 15.08
CA GLY A 100 2.78 -18.31 16.26
C GLY A 100 2.22 -19.72 16.44
N SER A 101 2.79 -20.43 17.41
CA SER A 101 2.21 -21.66 17.94
C SER A 101 1.09 -21.34 18.94
N SER A 102 0.14 -22.26 19.10
CA SER A 102 -1.00 -22.15 20.03
C SER A 102 -0.61 -22.01 21.52
N SER A 103 0.67 -22.17 21.85
CA SER A 103 1.23 -22.02 23.20
C SER A 103 1.67 -20.60 23.56
N GLU A 104 1.74 -19.66 22.61
CA GLU A 104 1.95 -18.25 22.93
C GLU A 104 0.65 -17.69 23.52
N SER A 105 0.69 -17.25 24.77
CA SER A 105 -0.43 -16.79 25.59
C SER A 105 -1.04 -15.44 25.14
N ASN A 106 -1.21 -15.25 23.84
CA ASN A 106 -2.04 -14.18 23.29
C ASN A 106 -3.46 -14.73 23.10
N PRO A 107 -4.48 -14.17 23.77
CA PRO A 107 -5.88 -14.63 23.62
C PRO A 107 -6.51 -14.24 22.26
N GLY A 108 -5.72 -13.73 21.32
CA GLY A 108 -6.18 -13.23 20.03
C GLY A 108 -6.14 -14.31 18.94
N THR A 109 -7.26 -15.02 18.79
CA THR A 109 -7.57 -15.99 17.72
C THR A 109 -7.03 -17.41 17.92
N SER A 110 -7.93 -18.39 17.86
CA SER A 110 -7.70 -19.84 17.95
C SER A 110 -6.75 -20.41 16.88
N ASN A 111 -6.19 -19.57 16.01
CA ASN A 111 -5.38 -19.96 14.86
C ASN A 111 -3.90 -19.52 15.00
N GLY A 112 -3.51 -18.93 16.14
CA GLY A 112 -2.14 -18.53 16.40
C GLY A 112 -1.65 -17.33 15.57
N ILE A 113 -2.55 -16.46 15.09
CA ILE A 113 -2.19 -15.29 14.27
C ILE A 113 -2.32 -14.03 15.11
N SER A 114 -1.25 -13.23 15.18
CA SER A 114 -1.21 -11.96 15.92
C SER A 114 -0.90 -10.78 14.99
N LEU A 115 -1.62 -9.66 15.15
CA LEU A 115 -1.29 -8.41 14.48
C LEU A 115 -0.04 -7.79 15.12
N VAL A 116 1.02 -7.61 14.33
CA VAL A 116 2.27 -6.99 14.77
C VAL A 116 2.19 -5.48 14.66
N GLY A 117 1.63 -4.98 13.57
CA GLY A 117 1.47 -3.56 13.35
C GLY A 117 0.78 -3.29 12.03
N ARG A 118 0.21 -2.10 11.90
CA ARG A 118 -0.46 -1.65 10.68
C ARG A 118 -0.03 -0.24 10.29
N ALA A 119 -0.11 0.06 9.01
CA ALA A 119 0.11 1.38 8.45
C ALA A 119 -0.98 1.72 7.43
N GLN A 120 -1.30 3.01 7.35
CA GLN A 120 -2.12 3.59 6.29
C GLN A 120 -1.23 4.56 5.52
N ILE A 121 -0.97 4.26 4.26
CA ILE A 121 0.01 4.97 3.44
C ILE A 121 -0.70 5.62 2.26
N PRO A 122 -0.61 6.94 2.04
CA PRO A 122 -1.21 7.60 0.89
C PRO A 122 -0.66 7.02 -0.42
N LEU A 123 -1.53 6.76 -1.39
CA LEU A 123 -1.08 6.38 -2.74
C LEU A 123 -0.33 7.55 -3.40
N PRO A 124 0.64 7.26 -4.28
CA PRO A 124 1.42 8.31 -4.92
C PRO A 124 0.59 8.97 -6.02
N ASN A 125 1.00 10.15 -6.46
CA ASN A 125 0.39 10.76 -7.64
C ASN A 125 0.63 9.89 -8.87
N LEU A 126 -0.29 9.96 -9.84
CA LEU A 126 -0.16 9.22 -11.09
C LEU A 126 1.18 9.50 -11.77
N SER A 127 1.84 8.46 -12.28
CA SER A 127 3.19 8.47 -12.89
C SER A 127 4.38 8.79 -11.96
N SER A 128 4.13 9.11 -10.69
CA SER A 128 5.17 9.24 -9.67
C SER A 128 5.46 7.91 -8.97
N LYS A 129 6.73 7.70 -8.63
CA LYS A 129 7.15 6.62 -7.73
C LYS A 129 7.39 7.22 -6.36
N THR A 130 6.93 6.54 -5.32
CA THR A 130 7.27 6.85 -3.93
C THR A 130 7.93 5.62 -3.32
N ASP A 131 9.08 5.81 -2.71
CA ASP A 131 9.73 4.87 -1.81
C ASP A 131 9.76 5.49 -0.42
N GLY A 132 9.64 4.65 0.62
CA GLY A 132 9.60 5.18 1.96
C GLY A 132 9.69 4.13 3.05
N ARG A 133 10.01 4.65 4.24
CA ARG A 133 10.03 3.93 5.50
C ARG A 133 8.83 4.38 6.32
N TYR A 134 7.85 3.51 6.50
CA TYR A 134 6.56 3.84 7.09
C TYR A 134 6.44 3.23 8.47
N GLY A 135 6.10 4.06 9.46
CA GLY A 135 5.90 3.61 10.84
C GLY A 135 4.69 2.68 10.95
N LEU A 136 4.88 1.56 11.63
CA LEU A 136 3.80 0.64 11.95
C LEU A 136 3.27 0.95 13.36
N VAL A 137 1.96 0.80 13.54
CA VAL A 137 1.33 0.94 14.86
C VAL A 137 0.49 -0.29 15.21
N ARG A 138 0.53 -0.71 16.48
CA ARG A 138 -0.32 -1.78 17.01
C ARG A 138 -1.39 -1.19 17.93
N PRO A 139 -2.67 -1.51 17.73
CA PRO A 139 -3.73 -1.17 18.66
C PRO A 139 -3.49 -1.77 20.05
N LYS A 140 -3.79 -1.00 21.08
CA LYS A 140 -3.86 -1.40 22.49
C LYS A 140 -5.15 -0.86 23.10
N GLU A 141 -5.50 -1.33 24.30
CA GLU A 141 -6.71 -0.89 25.01
C GLU A 141 -6.80 0.64 25.10
N ASP A 142 -5.68 1.32 25.39
CA ASP A 142 -5.62 2.78 25.56
C ASP A 142 -5.09 3.55 24.33
N GLY A 143 -5.04 2.94 23.14
CA GLY A 143 -4.65 3.63 21.90
C GLY A 143 -3.71 2.85 21.00
N TYR A 144 -2.60 3.46 20.61
CA TYR A 144 -1.66 2.90 19.64
C TYR A 144 -0.23 2.91 20.15
N LYS A 145 0.50 1.83 19.88
CA LYS A 145 1.94 1.72 20.16
C LYS A 145 2.70 1.64 18.83
N ALA A 146 3.83 2.35 18.73
CA ALA A 146 4.74 2.22 17.59
C ALA A 146 5.43 0.84 17.59
N GLU A 147 5.43 0.16 16.45
CA GLU A 147 5.88 -1.23 16.28
C GLU A 147 6.78 -1.41 15.05
N GLY A 148 7.91 -0.72 15.06
CA GLY A 148 8.87 -0.80 13.95
C GLY A 148 8.38 -0.08 12.70
N HIS A 149 8.97 -0.45 11.57
CA HIS A 149 8.71 0.20 10.28
C HIS A 149 8.64 -0.83 9.15
N ILE A 150 7.87 -0.51 8.11
CA ILE A 150 7.87 -1.24 6.85
C ILE A 150 8.50 -0.38 5.75
N ILE A 151 9.36 -0.99 4.94
CA ILE A 151 10.03 -0.35 3.82
C ILE A 151 9.40 -0.89 2.55
N LEU A 152 8.84 0.01 1.74
CA LEU A 152 8.18 -0.34 0.50
C LEU A 152 8.25 0.80 -0.52
N SER A 153 8.01 0.46 -1.79
CA SER A 153 7.84 1.44 -2.85
C SER A 153 6.59 1.19 -3.69
N MET A 154 6.00 2.26 -4.19
CA MET A 154 4.73 2.26 -4.92
C MET A 154 4.78 3.17 -6.14
N LYS A 155 4.09 2.79 -7.21
CA LYS A 155 3.92 3.61 -8.42
C LYS A 155 2.55 3.35 -9.04
N LEU A 156 1.83 4.42 -9.39
CA LEU A 156 0.62 4.32 -10.20
C LEU A 156 0.96 4.44 -11.69
N VAL A 157 0.42 3.54 -12.50
CA VAL A 157 0.62 3.50 -13.96
C VAL A 157 -0.71 3.47 -14.70
N LYS A 158 -0.78 4.19 -15.82
CA LYS A 158 -1.91 4.10 -16.75
C LYS A 158 -1.76 2.83 -17.60
N ILE A 159 -2.86 2.14 -17.83
CA ILE A 159 -2.98 1.01 -18.74
C ILE A 159 -4.00 1.41 -19.79
N ASP A 160 -3.62 1.38 -21.06
CA ASP A 160 -4.57 1.64 -22.15
C ASP A 160 -5.61 0.51 -22.19
N ILE A 161 -6.90 0.86 -22.19
CA ILE A 161 -7.98 -0.09 -22.41
C ILE A 161 -8.03 -0.37 -23.92
N MET A 162 -7.80 -1.63 -24.31
CA MET A 162 -7.88 -2.09 -25.69
C MET A 162 -9.32 -2.17 -26.18
#